data_AF-A0A7C6N596-F1
#
_entry.id   AF-A0A7C6N596-F1
#
_cell.length_a   1.000
_cell.length_b   1.000
_cell.length_c   1.000
_cell.angle_alpha   90.00
_cell.angle_beta   90.00
_cell.angle_gamma   90.00
#
_symmetry.space_group_name_H-M   'P 1'
#
loop_
_entity.id
_entity.type
_entity.pdbx_description
1 polymer ?
#
loop_
_entity_poly.entity_id
_entity_poly.type
_entity_poly.pdbx_seq_one_letter_code
_entity_poly.pdbx_strand_id
1 'polypeptide(L)' 'MIYREDRITMQLFRRAGNGSEEYIARKREWKITDDAIRAFYDSSDTRRITENEAIENMELQNALVVKE' A
#
# COMPACT_ATOMS: atom_id res chain seq x y z
N MET A 1 -11.65 -5.35 -4.10
CA MET A 1 -10.44 -4.53 -4.32
C MET A 1 -9.21 -5.44 -4.26
N ILE A 2 -8.12 -5.15 -4.98
CA ILE A 2 -6.89 -5.97 -4.91
C ILE A 2 -5.84 -5.20 -4.12
N TYR A 3 -5.24 -5.83 -3.10
CA TYR A 3 -4.19 -5.24 -2.28
C TYR A 3 -2.85 -5.96 -2.50
N ARG A 4 -1.78 -5.18 -2.49
CA ARG A 4 -0.39 -5.66 -2.53
C ARG A 4 0.44 -4.88 -1.53
N GLU A 5 1.52 -5.50 -1.09
CA GLU A 5 2.49 -4.92 -0.19
C GLU A 5 3.90 -5.19 -0.72
N ASP A 6 4.76 -4.17 -0.67
CA ASP A 6 6.19 -4.35 -0.88
C ASP A 6 6.82 -5.11 0.29
N ARG A 7 7.54 -6.20 0.01
CA ARG A 7 8.08 -7.07 1.05
C ARG A 7 9.21 -6.44 1.88
N ILE A 8 9.83 -5.36 1.40
CA ILE A 8 11.01 -4.75 2.03
C ILE A 8 10.60 -3.53 2.83
N THR A 9 9.89 -2.61 2.18
CA THR A 9 9.47 -1.31 2.74
C THR A 9 8.14 -1.40 3.47
N MET A 10 7.41 -2.51 3.35
CA MET A 10 6.03 -2.67 3.82
C MET A 10 5.06 -1.66 3.21
N GLN A 11 5.45 -0.99 2.11
CA GLN A 11 4.60 -0.01 1.44
C GLN A 11 3.36 -0.69 0.88
N LEU A 12 2.19 -0.12 1.19
CA LEU A 12 0.90 -0.67 0.77
C LEU A 12 0.46 -0.08 -0.55
N PHE A 13 -0.04 -0.95 -1.42
CA PHE A 13 -0.64 -0.61 -2.70
C PHE A 13 -2.00 -1.28 -2.85
N ARG A 14 -2.92 -0.60 -3.53
CA ARG A 14 -4.22 -1.17 -3.90
C ARG A 14 -4.53 -0.88 -5.36
N ARG A 15 -5.38 -1.69 -5.96
CA ARG A 15 -5.96 -1.42 -7.28
C ARG A 15 -7.43 -1.12 -7.13
N ALA A 16 -7.78 0.16 -7.32
CA ALA A 16 -9.15 0.64 -7.42
C ALA A 16 -9.54 0.82 -8.90
N GLY A 17 -10.83 1.06 -9.16
CA GLY A 17 -11.36 1.14 -10.52
C GLY A 17 -10.67 2.16 -11.43
N ASN A 18 -10.06 3.21 -10.85
CA ASN A 18 -9.36 4.27 -11.56
C ASN A 18 -7.85 4.07 -11.69
N GLY A 19 -7.27 3.02 -11.12
CA GLY A 19 -5.84 2.76 -11.20
C GLY A 19 -5.24 2.13 -9.94
N SER A 20 -3.91 2.05 -9.93
CA SER A 20 -3.15 1.63 -8.77
C SER A 20 -2.89 2.83 -7.86
N GLU A 21 -3.08 2.64 -6.57
CA GLU A 21 -2.86 3.65 -5.54
C GLU A 21 -1.91 3.12 -4.47
N GLU A 22 -1.13 4.02 -3.88
CA GLU A 22 -0.23 3.81 -2.75
C GLU A 22 -0.82 4.45 -1.49
N TYR A 23 -0.65 3.80 -0.35
CA TYR A 23 -1.07 4.35 0.94
C TYR A 23 -0.02 5.31 1.52
N ILE A 24 -0.43 6.54 1.81
CA ILE A 24 0.42 7.56 2.42
C ILE A 24 0.02 7.71 3.90
N ALA A 25 0.67 6.94 4.78
CA ALA A 25 0.34 6.89 6.21
C ALA A 25 0.31 8.28 6.89
N ARG A 26 1.29 9.14 6.59
CA ARG A 26 1.36 10.52 7.12
C ARG A 26 0.15 11.40 6.82
N LYS A 27 -0.60 11.09 5.76
CA LYS A 27 -1.80 11.81 5.35
C LYS A 27 -3.06 10.95 5.41
N ARG A 28 -2.91 9.68 5.80
CA ARG A 28 -3.97 8.66 5.86
C ARG A 28 -4.80 8.59 4.58
N GLU A 29 -4.15 8.76 3.44
CA GLU A 29 -4.81 8.83 2.14
C GLU A 29 -4.18 7.87 1.15
N TRP A 30 -4.95 7.50 0.13
CA TRP A 30 -4.49 6.72 -1.00
C TRP A 30 -4.22 7.66 -2.18
N LYS A 31 -3.07 7.51 -2.84
CA LYS A 31 -2.70 8.33 -4.00
C LYS A 31 -2.25 7.47 -5.16
N ILE A 32 -2.64 7.89 -6.36
CA ILE A 32 -2.06 7.33 -7.58
C ILE A 32 -0.62 7.82 -7.69
N THR A 33 0.33 6.89 -7.71
CA THR A 33 1.77 7.15 -7.85
C THR A 33 2.37 6.18 -8.86
N ASP A 34 3.51 6.55 -9.46
CA ASP A 34 4.25 5.66 -10.37
C ASP A 34 4.66 4.35 -9.69
N ASP A 35 5.03 4.40 -8.42
CA ASP A 35 5.36 3.21 -7.62
C ASP A 35 4.15 2.28 -7.45
N ALA A 36 2.96 2.84 -7.24
CA ALA A 36 1.74 2.04 -7.23
C ALA A 36 1.49 1.37 -8.59
N ILE A 37 1.75 2.05 -9.70
CA ILE A 37 1.59 1.45 -11.05
C ILE A 37 2.57 0.27 -11.20
N ARG A 38 3.84 0.48 -10.83
CA ARG A 38 4.90 -0.54 -10.90
C ARG A 38 4.59 -1.77 -10.06
N ALA A 39 4.06 -1.57 -8.85
CA ALA A 39 3.65 -2.65 -7.95
C ALA A 39 2.65 -3.64 -8.59
N PHE A 40 1.88 -3.22 -9.59
CA PHE A 40 0.90 -4.07 -10.29
C PHE A 40 1.28 -4.44 -11.72
N TYR A 41 2.32 -3.84 -12.30
CA TYR A 41 2.75 -4.11 -13.67
C TYR A 41 4.00 -4.99 -13.75
N ASP A 42 4.99 -4.80 -12.86
CA ASP A 42 6.34 -5.40 -13.04
C ASP A 42 7.15 -5.50 -11.73
N SER A 43 6.61 -6.12 -10.68
CA SER A 43 7.40 -6.31 -9.44
C SER A 43 7.18 -7.68 -8.80
N SER A 44 8.23 -8.50 -8.84
CA SER A 44 8.39 -9.74 -8.04
C SER A 44 8.47 -9.45 -6.54
N ASP A 45 8.79 -8.22 -6.17
CA ASP A 45 9.03 -7.78 -4.79
C ASP A 45 7.75 -7.47 -4.01
N THR A 46 6.60 -7.39 -4.70
CA THR A 46 5.30 -7.16 -4.05
C THR A 46 4.52 -8.47 -3.90
N ARG A 47 3.99 -8.72 -2.70
CA ARG A 47 3.08 -9.84 -2.43
C ARG A 47 1.64 -9.38 -2.46
N ARG A 48 0.73 -10.28 -2.83
CA ARG A 48 -0.71 -10.04 -2.70
C ARG A 48 -1.10 -10.28 -1.25
N ILE A 49 -1.91 -9.39 -0.70
CA ILE A 49 -2.44 -9.48 0.67
C ILE A 49 -3.96 -9.39 0.63
N THR A 50 -4.60 -9.83 1.71
CA THR A 50 -6.03 -9.67 1.94
C THR A 50 -6.37 -8.24 2.36
N GLU A 51 -7.67 -7.90 2.34
CA GLU A 51 -8.15 -6.61 2.82
C GLU A 51 -7.90 -6.42 4.33
N ASN A 52 -8.09 -7.46 5.13
CA ASN A 52 -7.81 -7.41 6.56
C ASN A 52 -6.33 -7.12 6.84
N GLU A 53 -5.42 -7.84 6.16
CA GLU A 53 -3.97 -7.58 6.28
C GLU A 53 -3.62 -6.14 5.88
N ALA A 54 -4.28 -5.61 4.84
CA ALA A 54 -4.08 -4.22 4.45
C ALA A 54 -4.54 -3.25 5.55
N ILE A 55 -5.68 -3.52 6.21
CA ILE A 55 -6.18 -2.71 7.34
C ILE A 55 -5.23 -2.75 8.52
N GLU A 56 -4.80 -3.95 8.94
CA GLU A 56 -3.84 -4.13 10.05
C GLU A 56 -2.54 -3.37 9.78
N ASN A 57 -2.01 -3.46 8.55
CA ASN A 57 -0.81 -2.71 8.17
C ASN A 57 -1.02 -1.20 8.13
N MET A 58 -2.18 -0.72 7.66
CA MET A 58 -2.51 0.70 7.72
C MET A 58 -2.50 1.21 9.17
N GLU A 59 -3.07 0.46 10.10
CA GLU A 59 -3.06 0.81 11.53
C GLU A 59 -1.64 0.83 12.12
N LEU A 60 -0.81 -0.16 11.79
CA LEU A 60 0.59 -0.22 12.21
C LEU A 60 1.39 0.98 11.69
N GLN A 61 1.29 1.30 10.39
CA GLN A 61 1.98 2.45 9.82
C GLN A 61 1.51 3.77 10.41
N ASN A 62 0.20 3.90 10.67
CA ASN A 62 -0.36 5.08 11.33
C ASN A 62 0.16 5.26 12.76
N ALA A 63 0.31 4.17 13.50
CA ALA A 63 0.86 4.19 14.85
C ALA A 63 2.37 4.53 14.87
N LEU A 64 3.11 4.15 13.80
CA LEU A 64 4.52 4.50 13.64
C LEU A 64 4.71 5.99 13.34
N VAL A 65 3.92 6.57 12.43
CA VAL A 65 4.01 8.00 12.10
C VAL A 65 3.73 8.91 13.31
N VAL A 66 2.81 8.52 14.20
CA VAL A 66 2.47 9.34 15.38
C VAL A 66 3.63 9.40 16.40
N LYS A 67 4.63 8.53 16.28
CA LYS A 67 5.81 8.50 17.17
C LYS A 67 7.00 9.31 16.65
N GLU A 68 6.96 9.82 15.42
CA GLU A 68 7.95 10.73 14.83
C GLU A 68 7.56 12.20 15.04
#